data_AF-A0A511R1S7-F1
#
_entry.id   AF-A0A511R1S7-F1
#
_cell.length_a   1.000
_cell.length_b   1.000
_cell.length_c   1.000
_cell.angle_alpha   90.00
_cell.angle_beta   90.00
_cell.angle_gamma   90.00
#
_symmetry.space_group_name_H-M   'P 1'
#
loop_
_entity.id
_entity.type
_entity.pdbx_description
1 polymer ?
#
loop_
_entity_poly.entity_id
_entity_poly.type
_entity_poly.pdbx_seq_one_letter_code
_entity_poly.pdbx_strand_id
1 'polypeptide(L)'
;MTGVWALVNAAIAYGGWLGAEPNPASLRQLLWINAGLDTLYVTLGLILRKRQEPIYKGFGLAIILQGLFLLGFDVFHALQI
;
A
#
# COMPACT_ATOMS: atom_id res chain seq x y z
N MET A 1 16.75 4.43 -6.02
CA MET A 1 15.83 3.78 -5.04
C MET A 1 14.97 2.71 -5.73
N THR A 2 15.58 1.74 -6.40
CA THR A 2 14.88 0.74 -7.25
C THR A 2 15.07 -0.70 -6.79
N GLY A 3 16.24 -1.05 -6.22
CA GLY A 3 16.54 -2.43 -5.82
C GLY A 3 15.72 -2.96 -4.65
N VAL A 4 15.52 -2.16 -3.59
CA VAL A 4 14.76 -2.60 -2.40
C VAL A 4 13.29 -2.84 -2.75
N TRP A 5 12.66 -1.92 -3.49
CA TRP A 5 11.29 -2.07 -3.94
C TRP A 5 11.12 -3.24 -4.92
N ALA A 6 12.07 -3.45 -5.83
CA ALA A 6 12.06 -4.61 -6.71
C ALA A 6 12.11 -5.94 -5.93
N LEU A 7 12.90 -6.00 -4.85
CA LEU A 7 12.98 -7.18 -3.99
C LEU A 7 11.69 -7.42 -3.21
N VAL A 8 11.06 -6.37 -2.67
CA VAL A 8 9.74 -6.46 -2.03
C VAL A 8 8.70 -6.99 -3.01
N ASN A 9 8.64 -6.44 -4.22
CA ASN A 9 7.71 -6.90 -5.26
C ASN A 9 7.97 -8.36 -5.65
N ALA A 10 9.24 -8.76 -5.79
CA ALA A 10 9.60 -10.14 -6.10
C ALA A 10 9.17 -11.10 -4.99
N ALA A 11 9.33 -10.72 -3.72
CA ALA A 11 8.90 -11.53 -2.59
C ALA A 11 7.38 -11.69 -2.54
N ILE A 12 6.62 -10.62 -2.77
CA ILE A 12 5.15 -10.66 -2.85
C ILE A 12 4.71 -11.56 -4.01
N ALA A 13 5.29 -11.36 -5.20
CA ALA A 13 4.96 -12.17 -6.38
C ALA A 13 5.30 -13.65 -6.19
N TYR A 14 6.45 -13.96 -5.60
CA TYR A 14 6.86 -15.34 -5.32
C TYR A 14 5.95 -15.99 -4.28
N GLY A 15 5.57 -15.26 -3.22
CA GLY A 15 4.60 -15.74 -2.23
C GLY A 15 3.24 -16.01 -2.85
N GLY A 16 2.76 -15.12 -3.74
CA GLY A 16 1.52 -15.32 -4.48
C GLY A 16 1.56 -16.50 -5.45
N TRP A 17 2.70 -16.75 -6.09
CA TRP A 17 2.87 -17.88 -7.01
C TRP A 17 2.85 -19.24 -6.31
N LEU A 18 3.39 -19.32 -5.09
CA LEU A 18 3.39 -20.55 -4.29
C LEU A 18 2.10 -20.77 -3.49
N GLY A 19 1.29 -19.73 -3.32
CA GLY A 19 0.06 -19.77 -2.54
C GLY A 19 -1.07 -20.51 -3.26
N ALA A 20 -1.91 -21.20 -2.48
CA ALA A 20 -3.22 -21.64 -2.97
C ALA A 20 -4.14 -20.43 -3.15
N GLU A 21 -5.12 -20.55 -4.05
CA GLU A 21 -6.15 -19.52 -4.22
C GLU A 21 -6.80 -19.20 -2.86
N PRO A 22 -6.72 -17.95 -2.39
CA PRO A 22 -7.25 -17.59 -1.09
C PRO A 22 -8.77 -17.69 -1.08
N ASN A 23 -9.33 -18.18 0.02
CA ASN A 23 -10.77 -18.13 0.25
C ASN A 23 -11.24 -16.65 0.16
N PRO A 24 -12.33 -16.35 -0.58
CA PRO A 24 -12.88 -15.00 -0.69
C PRO A 24 -13.04 -14.27 0.65
N ALA A 25 -13.47 -14.96 1.71
CA ALA A 25 -13.63 -14.36 3.03
C ALA A 25 -12.29 -13.93 3.66
N SER A 26 -11.25 -14.76 3.52
CA SER A 26 -9.90 -14.44 3.98
C SER A 26 -9.28 -13.32 3.17
N LEU A 27 -9.49 -13.31 1.85
CA LEU A 27 -9.04 -12.25 0.96
C LEU A 27 -9.69 -10.91 1.30
N ARG A 28 -11.01 -10.89 1.52
CA ARG A 28 -11.74 -9.71 1.96
C ARG A 28 -11.21 -9.16 3.29
N GLN A 29 -10.93 -10.04 4.27
CA GLN A 29 -10.32 -9.63 5.53
C GLN A 29 -8.94 -9.01 5.32
N LEU A 30 -8.10 -9.62 4.47
CA LEU A 30 -6.77 -9.11 4.17
C LEU A 30 -6.83 -7.72 3.51
N LEU A 31 -7.73 -7.52 2.56
CA LEU A 31 -7.93 -6.22 1.90
C LEU A 31 -8.36 -5.13 2.89
N TRP A 32 -9.23 -5.44 3.85
CA TRP A 32 -9.61 -4.47 4.90
C TRP A 32 -8.45 -4.13 5.83
N ILE A 33 -7.60 -5.10 6.15
CA ILE A 33 -6.37 -4.85 6.93
C ILE A 33 -5.44 -3.93 6.14
N ASN A 34 -5.21 -4.20 4.86
CA ASN A 34 -4.35 -3.37 4.01
C ASN A 34 -4.91 -1.96 3.83
N ALA A 35 -6.22 -1.80 3.62
CA ALA A 35 -6.86 -0.48 3.58
C ALA A 35 -6.62 0.32 4.89
N GLY A 36 -6.62 -0.36 6.04
CA GLY A 36 -6.21 0.25 7.32
C GLY A 36 -4.76 0.70 7.32
N LEU A 37 -3.85 -0.13 6.81
CA LEU A 37 -2.42 0.19 6.68
C LEU A 37 -2.17 1.33 5.69
N ASP A 38 -2.89 1.40 4.58
CA ASP A 38 -2.77 2.48 3.60
C ASP A 38 -3.22 3.82 4.18
N THR A 39 -4.24 3.82 5.04
CA THR A 39 -4.65 5.02 5.78
C THR A 39 -3.51 5.54 6.66
N LEU A 40 -2.78 4.64 7.35
CA LEU A 40 -1.58 5.00 8.11
C LEU A 40 -0.46 5.50 7.18
N TYR A 41 -0.27 4.85 6.03
CA TYR A 41 0.74 5.23 5.05
C TYR A 41 0.52 6.64 4.48
N VAL A 42 -0.71 6.98 4.08
CA VAL A 42 -1.10 8.32 3.64
C VAL A 42 -0.89 9.35 4.77
N THR A 43 -1.24 8.98 6.00
CA THR A 43 -1.04 9.85 7.18
C THR A 43 0.43 10.19 7.39
N LEU A 44 1.33 9.20 7.24
CA LEU A 44 2.77 9.44 7.30
C LEU A 44 3.24 10.35 6.16
N GLY A 45 2.71 10.19 4.95
CA GLY A 45 2.98 11.10 3.83
C GLY A 45 2.56 12.56 4.13
N LEU A 46 1.40 12.75 4.76
CA LEU A 46 0.93 14.06 5.21
C LEU A 46 1.86 14.67 6.28
N ILE A 47 2.34 13.86 7.22
CA ILE A 47 3.31 14.29 8.24
C ILE A 47 4.64 14.71 7.59
N LEU A 48 5.15 13.92 6.64
CA LEU A 48 6.38 14.24 5.90
C LEU A 48 6.23 15.53 5.10
N ARG A 49 5.08 15.74 4.47
CA ARG A 49 4.80 16.94 3.68
C ARG A 49 4.80 18.23 4.51
N LYS A 50 4.54 18.15 5.82
CA LYS A 50 4.60 19.29 6.74
C LYS A 50 6.02 19.67 7.14
N ARG A 51 7.03 18.84 6.85
CA ARG A 51 8.44 19.16 7.12
C ARG A 51 8.90 20.31 6.24
N GLN A 52 9.82 21.13 6.75
CA GLN A 52 10.27 22.34 6.04
C GLN A 52 11.16 22.02 4.83
N GLU A 53 11.93 20.94 4.91
CA GLU A 53 12.88 20.55 3.89
C GLU A 53 12.17 20.12 2.59
N PRO A 54 12.54 20.69 1.43
CA PRO A 54 11.88 20.40 0.15
C PRO A 54 11.86 18.92 -0.23
N ILE A 55 12.90 18.16 0.15
CA ILE A 55 13.00 16.74 -0.14
C ILE A 55 11.88 15.93 0.55
N TYR A 56 11.57 16.24 1.81
CA TYR A 56 10.49 15.59 2.54
C TYR A 56 9.10 15.96 2.02
N LYS A 57 8.94 17.16 1.45
CA LYS A 57 7.71 17.55 0.77
C LYS A 57 7.46 16.72 -0.49
N GLY A 58 8.51 16.51 -1.29
CA GLY A 58 8.46 15.65 -2.47
C GLY A 58 8.12 14.21 -2.11
N PHE A 59 8.83 13.62 -1.13
CA PHE A 59 8.53 12.27 -0.66
C PHE A 59 7.14 12.16 -0.03
N GLY A 60 6.73 13.14 0.77
CA GLY A 60 5.39 13.17 1.36
C GLY A 60 4.30 13.16 0.29
N LEU A 61 4.45 13.96 -0.78
CA LEU A 61 3.50 13.96 -1.89
C LEU A 61 3.47 12.61 -2.63
N ALA A 62 4.63 12.00 -2.89
CA ALA A 62 4.70 10.69 -3.53
C ALA A 62 4.00 9.61 -2.70
N ILE A 63 4.25 9.58 -1.38
CA ILE A 63 3.61 8.65 -0.44
C ILE A 63 2.09 8.86 -0.40
N ILE A 64 1.62 10.11 -0.36
CA ILE A 64 0.18 10.41 -0.37
C ILE A 64 -0.47 9.88 -1.64
N LEU A 65 0.09 10.20 -2.81
CA LEU A 65 -0.48 9.77 -4.09
C LEU A 65 -0.48 8.25 -4.24
N GLN A 66 0.64 7.60 -3.88
CA GLN A 66 0.76 6.14 -3.90
C GLN A 66 -0.22 5.49 -2.93
N GLY A 67 -0.27 5.96 -1.68
CA GLY A 67 -1.13 5.39 -0.64
C GLY A 67 -2.63 5.59 -0.92
N LEU A 68 -3.02 6.73 -1.51
CA LEU A 68 -4.42 6.95 -1.90
C LEU A 68 -4.86 6.00 -3.03
N PHE A 69 -3.97 5.70 -3.96
CA PHE A 69 -4.26 4.72 -5.01
C PHE A 69 -4.44 3.31 -4.43
N LEU A 70 -3.52 2.88 -3.54
CA LEU A 70 -3.59 1.57 -2.87
C LEU A 70 -4.86 1.45 -2.01
N LEU A 71 -5.15 2.47 -1.21
CA LEU A 71 -6.36 2.50 -0.39
C LEU A 71 -7.63 2.36 -1.23
N GLY A 72 -7.72 3.10 -2.34
CA GLY A 72 -8.85 3.03 -3.26
C GLY A 72 -8.97 1.65 -3.90
N PHE A 73 -7.84 1.05 -4.30
CA PHE A 73 -7.80 -0.31 -4.84
C PHE A 73 -8.31 -1.33 -3.83
N ASP A 74 -7.79 -1.32 -2.60
CA ASP A 74 -8.14 -2.31 -1.58
C ASP A 74 -9.59 -2.19 -1.13
N VAL A 75 -10.08 -0.97 -0.88
CA VAL A 75 -11.48 -0.74 -0.50
C VAL A 75 -12.42 -1.16 -1.62
N PHE A 76 -12.12 -0.81 -2.87
CA PHE A 76 -12.94 -1.20 -4.01
C PHE A 76 -13.06 -2.71 -4.14
N HIS A 77 -11.95 -3.45 -4.08
CA HIS A 77 -11.98 -4.91 -4.18
C HIS A 77 -12.62 -5.56 -2.95
N ALA A 78 -12.38 -5.04 -1.73
CA ALA A 78 -12.98 -5.57 -0.51
C ALA A 78 -14.51 -5.42 -0.47
N LEU A 79 -15.06 -4.44 -1.19
CA LEU A 79 -16.50 -4.23 -1.33
C LEU A 79 -17.13 -5.11 -2.42
N GLN A 80 -16.34 -5.51 -3.43
CA GLN A 80 -16.82 -6.31 -4.56
C GLN A 80 -16.79 -7.82 -4.32
N ILE A 81 -15.85 -8.30 -3.49
CA ILE A 81 -15.73 -9.71 -3.08
C ILE A 81 -16.74 -10.03 -1.99
#